data_AF-A0A7V2KUS8-F1
#
_entry.id   AF-A0A7V2KUS8-F1
#
_cell.length_a   1.000
_cell.length_b   1.000
_cell.length_c   1.000
_cell.angle_alpha   90.00
_cell.angle_beta   90.00
_cell.angle_gamma   90.00
#
_symmetry.space_group_name_H-M   'P 1'
#
loop_
_entity.id
_entity.type
_entity.pdbx_description
1 polymer ?
#
loop_
_entity_poly.entity_id
_entity_poly.type
_entity_poly.pdbx_seq_one_letter_code
_entity_poly.pdbx_strand_id
1 'polypeptide(L)'
;MKCPKCHTENPEEACSHYQEAIRACTEMRFRPELALTRLQLAELLLEHYQDEKSEALEHLDFAINEFREMKMQPSLERALRHKEILGA
;
A
#
# COMPACT_ATOMS: atom_id res chain seq x y z
N MET A 1 -21.73 -9.40 1.95
CA MET A 1 -21.28 -9.80 3.30
C MET A 1 -19.97 -9.09 3.54
N LYS A 2 -19.89 -8.15 4.49
CA LYS A 2 -18.70 -7.30 4.71
C LYS A 2 -17.57 -8.15 5.30
N CYS A 3 -16.36 -8.04 4.78
CA CYS A 3 -15.20 -8.66 5.41
C CYS A 3 -14.98 -7.99 6.78
N PRO A 4 -14.87 -8.76 7.89
CA PRO A 4 -14.78 -8.18 9.24
C PRO A 4 -13.48 -7.42 9.54
N LYS A 5 -12.53 -7.38 8.60
CA LYS A 5 -11.23 -6.69 8.74
C LYS A 5 -11.12 -5.42 7.89
N CYS A 6 -11.77 -5.38 6.73
CA CYS A 6 -11.78 -4.21 5.85
C CYS A 6 -13.21 -3.66 5.75
N HIS A 7 -13.40 -2.39 6.11
CA HIS A 7 -14.71 -1.72 6.06
C HIS A 7 -15.19 -1.47 4.61
N THR A 8 -14.50 -2.04 3.61
CA THR A 8 -14.81 -1.95 2.18
C THR A 8 -15.74 -3.07 1.74
N GLU A 9 -16.74 -2.72 0.95
CA GLU A 9 -17.80 -3.64 0.52
C GLU A 9 -17.35 -4.57 -0.63
N ASN A 10 -16.17 -4.32 -1.23
CA ASN A 10 -15.55 -5.12 -2.27
C ASN A 10 -14.02 -4.83 -2.40
N PRO A 11 -13.11 -5.83 -2.32
CA PRO A 11 -11.67 -5.59 -2.46
C PRO A 11 -11.26 -5.11 -3.87
N GLU A 12 -11.98 -5.50 -4.93
CA GLU A 12 -11.68 -5.05 -6.30
C GLU A 12 -11.96 -3.55 -6.49
N GLU A 13 -13.06 -3.08 -5.90
CA GLU A 13 -13.43 -1.67 -5.90
C GLU A 13 -12.42 -0.86 -5.08
N ALA A 14 -11.96 -1.40 -3.94
CA ALA A 14 -10.91 -0.78 -3.15
C ALA A 14 -9.59 -0.66 -3.93
N CYS A 15 -9.17 -1.71 -4.65
CA CYS A 15 -8.01 -1.66 -5.55
C CYS A 15 -8.17 -0.53 -6.59
N SER A 16 -9.33 -0.44 -7.22
CA SER A 16 -9.63 0.60 -8.22
C SER A 16 -9.49 2.01 -7.63
N HIS A 17 -10.03 2.25 -6.44
CA HIS A 17 -9.89 3.53 -5.75
C HIS A 17 -8.45 3.87 -5.37
N TYR A 18 -7.68 2.89 -4.88
CA TYR A 18 -6.27 3.11 -4.58
C TYR A 18 -5.45 3.42 -5.85
N GLN A 19 -5.73 2.75 -6.96
CA GLN A 19 -5.09 3.04 -8.25
C GLN A 19 -5.44 4.45 -8.75
N GLU A 20 -6.68 4.90 -8.60
CA GLU A 20 -7.08 6.28 -8.89
C GLU A 20 -6.35 7.30 -7.99
N ALA A 21 -6.28 7.03 -6.69
CA ALA A 21 -5.56 7.88 -5.74
C ALA A 21 -4.05 7.95 -6.07
N ILE A 22 -3.43 6.84 -6.48
CA ILE A 22 -2.04 6.82 -6.95
C ILE A 22 -1.87 7.72 -8.17
N ARG A 23 -2.78 7.65 -9.16
CA ARG A 23 -2.75 8.51 -10.34
C ARG A 23 -2.80 10.00 -9.93
N ALA A 24 -3.80 10.37 -9.14
CA ALA A 24 -3.96 11.75 -8.68
C ALA A 24 -2.75 12.26 -7.87
N CYS A 25 -2.26 11.49 -6.91
CA CYS A 25 -1.10 11.89 -6.10
C CYS A 25 0.18 12.00 -6.94
N THR A 26 0.34 11.15 -7.96
CA THR A 26 1.46 11.22 -8.91
C THR A 26 1.41 12.51 -9.73
N GLU A 27 0.26 12.85 -10.29
CA GLU A 27 0.06 14.09 -11.06
C GLU A 27 0.31 15.34 -10.22
N MET A 28 -0.17 15.35 -8.98
CA MET A 28 0.03 16.44 -8.02
C MET A 28 1.45 16.49 -7.44
N ARG A 29 2.26 15.45 -7.67
CA ARG A 29 3.58 15.25 -7.06
C ARG A 29 3.54 15.26 -5.52
N PHE A 30 2.44 14.78 -4.96
CA PHE A 30 2.24 14.76 -3.50
C PHE A 30 2.80 13.47 -2.90
N ARG A 31 4.10 13.52 -2.57
CA ARG A 31 4.90 12.36 -2.18
C ARG A 31 4.39 11.62 -0.92
N PRO A 32 4.02 12.29 0.18
CA PRO A 32 3.60 11.57 1.40
C PRO A 32 2.35 10.73 1.15
N GLU A 33 1.33 11.30 0.52
CA GLU A 33 0.08 10.64 0.18
C GLU A 33 0.32 9.52 -0.82
N LEU A 34 1.14 9.73 -1.85
CA LEU A 34 1.50 8.67 -2.79
C LEU A 34 2.11 7.44 -2.08
N ALA A 35 3.03 7.67 -1.13
CA ALA A 35 3.66 6.59 -0.37
C ALA A 35 2.67 5.88 0.57
N LEU A 36 1.81 6.64 1.25
CA LEU A 36 0.76 6.09 2.11
C LEU A 36 -0.27 5.26 1.32
N THR A 37 -0.75 5.78 0.19
CA THR A 37 -1.70 5.10 -0.68
C THR A 37 -1.10 3.80 -1.23
N ARG A 38 0.18 3.80 -1.62
CA ARG A 38 0.87 2.57 -2.06
C ARG A 38 1.03 1.55 -0.93
N LEU A 39 1.34 1.98 0.30
CA LEU A 39 1.36 1.07 1.46
C LEU A 39 -0.01 0.44 1.70
N GLN A 40 -1.09 1.23 1.66
CA GLN A 40 -2.45 0.73 1.87
C GLN A 40 -2.90 -0.25 0.77
N LEU A 41 -2.51 0.02 -0.48
CA LEU A 41 -2.75 -0.92 -1.58
C LEU A 41 -1.99 -2.22 -1.35
N ALA A 42 -0.71 -2.17 -0.98
CA ALA A 42 0.07 -3.38 -0.68
C ALA A 42 -0.60 -4.22 0.42
N GLU A 43 -1.09 -3.60 1.49
CA GLU A 43 -1.80 -4.30 2.56
C GLU A 43 -3.08 -4.98 2.06
N LEU A 44 -3.87 -4.29 1.24
CA LEU A 44 -5.07 -4.85 0.62
C LEU A 44 -4.74 -6.06 -0.25
N LEU A 45 -3.68 -5.96 -1.07
CA LEU A 45 -3.18 -7.05 -1.92
C LEU A 45 -2.77 -8.26 -1.08
N LEU A 46 -2.00 -8.05 -0.01
CA LEU A 46 -1.57 -9.14 0.88
C LEU A 46 -2.72 -9.79 1.65
N GLU A 47 -3.79 -9.05 1.95
CA GLU A 47 -4.96 -9.56 2.65
C GLU A 47 -5.88 -10.39 1.75
N HIS A 48 -6.09 -9.96 0.50
CA HIS A 48 -7.14 -10.50 -0.37
C HIS A 48 -6.64 -11.24 -1.62
N TYR A 49 -5.41 -10.99 -2.07
CA TYR A 49 -4.89 -11.47 -3.36
C TYR A 49 -3.53 -12.16 -3.16
N GLN A 50 -3.55 -13.42 -2.71
CA GLN A 50 -2.33 -14.17 -2.41
C GLN A 50 -1.40 -14.37 -3.62
N ASP A 51 -1.95 -14.32 -4.83
CA ASP A 51 -1.19 -14.43 -6.08
C ASP A 51 -0.52 -13.11 -6.50
N GLU A 52 -0.94 -11.98 -5.92
CA GLU A 52 -0.44 -10.63 -6.24
C GLU A 52 0.67 -10.16 -5.28
N LYS A 53 1.34 -11.10 -4.61
CA LYS A 53 2.47 -10.80 -3.69
C LYS A 53 3.58 -10.00 -4.35
N SER A 54 3.86 -10.24 -5.64
CA SER A 54 4.88 -9.49 -6.37
C SER A 54 4.51 -8.01 -6.49
N GLU A 55 3.26 -7.71 -6.83
CA GLU A 55 2.77 -6.32 -6.94
C GLU A 55 2.75 -5.65 -5.56
N ALA A 56 2.33 -6.37 -4.52
CA ALA A 56 2.40 -5.87 -3.15
C ALA A 56 3.84 -5.50 -2.74
N LEU A 57 4.84 -6.31 -3.12
CA LEU A 57 6.25 -6.02 -2.85
C LEU A 57 6.73 -4.75 -3.57
N GLU A 58 6.34 -4.55 -4.83
CA GLU A 58 6.69 -3.32 -5.57
C GLU A 58 6.14 -2.06 -4.89
N HIS A 59 4.91 -2.13 -4.41
CA HIS A 59 4.29 -1.05 -3.65
C HIS A 59 4.98 -0.80 -2.30
N LEU A 60 5.35 -1.86 -1.58
CA LEU A 60 6.11 -1.77 -0.33
C LEU A 60 7.49 -1.16 -0.53
N ASP A 61 8.24 -1.59 -1.55
CA ASP A 61 9.58 -1.07 -1.82
C ASP A 61 9.56 0.42 -2.14
N PHE A 62 8.60 0.85 -2.96
CA PHE A 62 8.38 2.26 -3.21
C PHE A 62 8.09 3.03 -1.92
N ALA A 63 7.12 2.56 -1.12
CA ALA A 63 6.69 3.24 0.09
C ALA A 63 7.82 3.32 1.12
N ILE A 64 8.59 2.24 1.31
CA ILE A 64 9.75 2.19 2.21
C ILE A 64 10.79 3.22 1.80
N ASN A 65 11.13 3.30 0.51
CA ASN A 65 12.10 4.29 0.04
C ASN A 65 11.62 5.71 0.32
N GLU A 66 10.37 6.02 -0.03
CA GLU A 66 9.79 7.34 0.18
C GLU A 66 9.70 7.71 1.67
N PHE A 67 9.26 6.79 2.54
CA PHE A 67 9.19 7.05 3.98
C PHE A 67 10.57 7.26 4.61
N ARG A 68 11.62 6.57 4.13
CA ARG A 68 13.00 6.82 4.56
C ARG A 68 13.45 8.23 4.18
N GLU A 69 13.28 8.61 2.92
CA GLU A 69 13.67 9.93 2.41
C GLU A 69 12.94 11.07 3.14
N MET A 70 11.65 10.87 3.44
CA MET A 70 10.82 11.84 4.15
C MET A 70 10.88 11.73 5.68
N LYS A 71 11.67 10.78 6.23
CA LYS A 71 11.78 10.51 7.68
C LYS A 71 10.45 10.23 8.37
N MET A 72 9.51 9.58 7.67
CA MET A 72 8.19 9.21 8.19
C MET A 72 8.25 7.91 8.99
N GLN A 73 8.92 7.96 10.14
CA GLN A 73 9.29 6.77 10.92
C GLN A 73 8.13 5.80 11.23
N PRO A 74 6.93 6.25 11.68
CA PRO A 74 5.84 5.32 11.98
C PRO A 74 5.36 4.53 10.75
N SER A 75 5.30 5.20 9.60
CA SER A 75 4.89 4.57 8.33
C SER A 75 5.99 3.66 7.78
N LEU A 76 7.26 4.05 7.95
CA LEU A 76 8.41 3.22 7.59
C LEU A 76 8.40 1.90 8.36
N GLU A 77 8.24 1.95 9.68
CA GLU A 77 8.18 0.77 10.53
C GLU A 77 7.01 -0.14 10.16
N ARG A 78 5.85 0.44 9.84
CA ARG A 78 4.69 -0.31 9.36
C ARG A 78 4.97 -1.04 8.04
N ALA A 79 5.54 -0.36 7.06
CA ALA A 79 5.88 -0.97 5.77
C ALA A 79 6.94 -2.07 5.90
N LEU A 80 7.96 -1.87 6.74
CA LEU A 80 9.01 -2.87 6.99
C LEU A 80 8.44 -4.16 7.61
N ARG A 81 7.51 -4.06 8.56
CA ARG A 81 6.86 -5.25 9.14
C ARG A 81 6.16 -6.11 8.08
N HIS A 82 5.48 -5.48 7.12
CA HIS A 82 4.85 -6.23 6.02
C HIS A 82 5.87 -6.91 5.12
N LYS A 83 7.00 -6.24 4.84
CA LYS A 83 8.08 -6.82 4.03
C LYS A 83 8.76 -8.00 4.74
N GLU A 84 9.00 -7.90 6.04
CA GLU A 84 9.55 -9.00 6.86
C GLU A 84 8.65 -10.24 6.86
N ILE A 85 7.32 -10.05 6.94
CA ILE A 85 6.33 -11.16 6.87
C ILE A 85 6.43 -11.93 5.54
N LEU A 86 6.84 -11.25 4.47
CA LEU A 86 7.02 -11.87 3.15
C LEU A 86 8.37 -12.57 2.98
N GLY A 87 9.30 -12.41 3.94
CA GLY A 87 10.65 -12.96 3.86
C GLY A 87 11.51 -12.30 2.77
N ALA A 88 11.23 -11.04 2.43
CA ALA A 88 11.85 -10.27 1.35
C ALA A 88 12.66 -9.05 1.85
#